data_AF-A0A2T3J5H1-F1
#
_entry.id   AF-A0A2T3J5H1-F1
#
_cell.length_a   1.000
_cell.length_b   1.000
_cell.length_c   1.000
_cell.angle_alpha   90.00
_cell.angle_beta   90.00
_cell.angle_gamma   90.00
#
_symmetry.space_group_name_H-M   'P 1'
#
loop_
_entity.id
_entity.type
_entity.pdbx_description
1 polymer ?
#
loop_
_entity_poly.entity_id
_entity_poly.type
_entity_poly.pdbx_seq_one_letter_code
_entity_poly.pdbx_strand_id
1 'polypeptide(L)'
;VIVASVSKTHRAVIIDEGWYTGSLAGEISAVIMEQAFWQLDAPVGRVCTAEVPIPYPHHLEQAAIPQIDKIISAARATFAARDLEERNRKPRHE
;
A
#
# COMPACT_ATOMS: atom_id res chain seq x y z
N VAL A 1 -14.56 -5.06 -9.74
CA VAL A 1 -13.95 -6.05 -8.81
C VAL A 1 -13.13 -5.36 -7.72
N ILE A 2 -12.13 -4.54 -8.06
CA ILE A 2 -11.25 -3.87 -7.08
C ILE A 2 -12.03 -2.97 -6.11
N VAL A 3 -12.87 -2.04 -6.63
CA VAL A 3 -13.68 -1.14 -5.79
C VAL A 3 -14.54 -1.90 -4.79
N ALA A 4 -15.26 -2.94 -5.23
CA ALA A 4 -16.07 -3.76 -4.33
C ALA A 4 -15.26 -4.48 -3.24
N SER A 5 -13.99 -4.82 -3.50
CA SER A 5 -13.09 -5.36 -2.49
C SER A 5 -12.69 -4.28 -1.49
N VAL A 6 -12.31 -3.10 -1.98
CA VAL A 6 -11.97 -1.93 -1.15
C VAL A 6 -13.15 -1.49 -0.30
N SER A 7 -14.39 -1.57 -0.82
CA SER A 7 -15.60 -1.29 -0.03
C SER A 7 -15.78 -2.22 1.17
N LYS A 8 -15.20 -3.43 1.13
CA LYS A 8 -15.28 -4.40 2.23
C LYS A 8 -14.08 -4.29 3.19
N THR A 9 -12.89 -4.05 2.65
CA THR A 9 -11.64 -4.04 3.44
C THR A 9 -11.27 -2.66 3.95
N HIS A 10 -11.83 -1.60 3.36
CA HIS A 10 -11.55 -0.18 3.62
C HIS A 10 -10.07 0.23 3.42
N ARG A 11 -9.25 -0.68 2.88
CA ARG A 11 -7.80 -0.51 2.70
C ARG A 11 -7.35 -1.27 1.45
N ALA A 12 -6.33 -0.74 0.79
CA ALA A 12 -5.72 -1.33 -0.39
C ALA A 12 -4.21 -1.12 -0.41
N VAL A 13 -3.49 -2.16 -0.85
CA VAL A 13 -2.07 -2.10 -1.21
C VAL A 13 -1.91 -2.72 -2.58
N ILE A 14 -1.25 -1.99 -3.49
CA ILE A 14 -1.00 -2.41 -4.86
C ILE A 14 0.48 -2.77 -4.99
N ILE A 15 0.77 -3.90 -5.62
CA ILE A 15 2.12 -4.41 -5.84
C ILE A 15 2.33 -4.50 -7.34
N ASP A 16 3.43 -3.92 -7.83
CA ASP A 16 3.75 -3.88 -9.25
C ASP A 16 5.27 -4.00 -9.44
N GLU A 17 5.71 -4.75 -10.44
CA GLU A 17 7.13 -4.88 -10.80
C GLU A 17 7.59 -3.74 -11.74
N GLY A 18 6.66 -2.90 -12.20
CA GLY A 18 7.00 -1.65 -12.87
C GLY A 18 7.64 -0.61 -11.94
N TRP A 19 8.11 0.48 -12.53
CA TRP A 19 8.58 1.64 -11.76
C TRP A 19 7.46 2.28 -10.95
N TYR A 20 7.83 3.04 -9.92
CA TYR A 20 6.83 3.75 -9.12
C TYR A 20 6.10 4.85 -9.93
N THR A 21 6.84 5.53 -10.80
CA THR A 21 6.31 6.57 -11.69
C THR A 21 5.83 5.97 -13.01
N GLY A 22 4.62 6.36 -13.43
CA GLY A 22 4.05 5.96 -14.73
C GLY A 22 3.59 4.50 -14.82
N SER A 23 3.50 3.78 -13.71
CA SER A 23 3.05 2.40 -13.67
C SER A 23 1.54 2.25 -13.58
N LEU A 24 1.07 1.03 -13.85
CA LEU A 24 -0.32 0.64 -13.69
C LEU A 24 -0.77 0.76 -12.23
N ALA A 25 0.14 0.60 -11.26
CA ALA A 25 -0.15 0.87 -9.86
C ALA A 25 -0.62 2.31 -9.61
N GLY A 26 -0.10 3.28 -10.37
CA GLY A 26 -0.55 4.68 -10.31
C GLY A 26 -1.99 4.82 -10.80
N GLU A 27 -2.29 4.23 -11.96
CA GLU A 27 -3.64 4.27 -12.55
C GLU A 27 -4.69 3.59 -11.67
N ILE A 28 -4.39 2.39 -11.17
CA ILE A 28 -5.29 1.66 -10.26
C ILE A 28 -5.52 2.48 -8.98
N SER A 29 -4.49 3.12 -8.44
CA SER A 29 -4.63 3.99 -7.28
C SER A 29 -5.51 5.20 -7.57
N ALA A 30 -5.40 5.81 -8.75
CA ALA A 30 -6.25 6.93 -9.16
C ALA A 30 -7.72 6.48 -9.26
N VAL A 31 -7.99 5.36 -9.92
CA VAL A 31 -9.34 4.78 -10.05
C VAL A 31 -9.97 4.47 -8.68
N ILE A 32 -9.20 3.91 -7.75
CA ILE A 32 -9.67 3.65 -6.38
C ILE A 32 -10.01 4.96 -5.68
N MET A 33 -9.17 5.98 -5.81
CA MET A 33 -9.43 7.29 -5.21
C MET A 33 -10.67 7.96 -5.82
N GLU A 34 -10.89 7.88 -7.12
CA GLU A 34 -12.07 8.48 -7.76
C GLU A 34 -13.38 7.78 -7.36
N GLN A 35 -13.37 6.45 -7.26
CA GLN A 35 -14.59 5.66 -7.09
C GLN A 35 -14.88 5.25 -5.64
N ALA A 36 -13.86 5.21 -4.78
CA ALA A 36 -13.95 4.64 -3.43
C ALA A 36 -13.33 5.52 -2.33
N PHE A 37 -13.12 6.82 -2.58
CA PHE A 37 -12.51 7.75 -1.62
C PHE A 37 -13.12 7.65 -0.21
N TRP A 38 -14.45 7.73 -0.13
CA TRP A 38 -15.18 7.72 1.15
C TRP A 38 -15.15 6.38 1.90
N GLN A 39 -14.70 5.33 1.23
CA GLN A 39 -14.62 3.99 1.80
C GLN A 39 -13.22 3.69 2.34
N LEU A 40 -12.22 4.55 2.08
CA LEU A 40 -10.84 4.32 2.51
C LEU A 40 -10.60 4.85 3.93
N ASP A 41 -10.15 3.96 4.81
CA ASP A 41 -9.67 4.31 6.16
C ASP A 41 -8.21 4.80 6.15
N ALA A 42 -7.48 4.51 5.07
CA ALA A 42 -6.04 4.78 4.95
C ALA A 42 -5.69 5.08 3.49
N PRO A 43 -4.61 5.85 3.22
CA PRO A 43 -4.14 6.06 1.86
C PRO A 43 -3.80 4.73 1.18
N VAL A 44 -4.04 4.66 -0.13
CA VAL A 44 -3.71 3.48 -0.93
C VAL A 44 -2.18 3.30 -0.94
N GLY A 45 -1.70 2.17 -0.43
CA GLY A 45 -0.29 1.81 -0.46
C GLY A 45 0.12 1.34 -1.86
N ARG A 46 1.31 1.74 -2.31
CA ARG A 46 1.90 1.24 -3.56
C ARG A 46 3.31 0.73 -3.29
N VAL A 47 3.58 -0.49 -3.74
CA VAL A 47 4.88 -1.16 -3.62
C VAL A 47 5.34 -1.48 -5.03
N CYS A 48 6.32 -0.72 -5.52
CA CYS A 48 6.85 -0.82 -6.87
C CYS A 48 8.35 -1.13 -6.86
N THR A 49 8.88 -1.48 -8.03
CA THR A 49 10.33 -1.59 -8.26
C THR A 49 10.99 -0.22 -8.10
N ALA A 50 12.24 -0.22 -7.64
CA ALA A 50 13.06 0.99 -7.57
C ALA A 50 13.19 1.65 -8.97
N GLU A 51 13.31 2.98 -9.01
CA GLU A 51 13.44 3.76 -10.26
C GLU A 51 14.86 3.66 -10.83
N VAL A 52 15.30 2.44 -11.09
CA VAL A 52 16.58 2.11 -11.68
C VAL A 52 16.37 1.08 -12.78
N PRO A 53 17.18 1.10 -13.85
CA PRO A 53 17.28 -0.05 -14.74
C PRO A 53 17.65 -1.29 -13.93
N ILE A 54 17.02 -2.44 -14.23
CA ILE A 54 17.27 -3.68 -13.50
C ILE A 54 18.76 -4.06 -13.63
N PRO A 55 19.49 -4.13 -12.50
CA PRO A 55 20.91 -4.44 -12.51
C PRO A 55 21.14 -5.96 -12.64
N TYR A 56 22.22 -6.36 -13.34
CA TYR A 56 22.56 -7.76 -13.56
C TYR A 56 22.98 -8.53 -12.28
N PRO A 57 23.76 -7.96 -11.34
CA PRO A 57 24.13 -8.68 -10.13
C PRO A 57 22.90 -9.06 -9.30
N HIS A 58 22.74 -10.35 -9.00
CA HIS A 58 21.53 -10.90 -8.37
C HIS A 58 21.13 -10.19 -7.06
N HIS A 59 22.09 -9.80 -6.24
CA HIS A 59 21.80 -9.08 -4.99
C HIS A 59 21.21 -7.68 -5.24
N LEU A 60 21.60 -7.01 -6.33
CA LEU A 60 21.05 -5.71 -6.72
C LEU A 60 19.69 -5.86 -7.43
N GLU A 61 19.51 -6.95 -8.20
CA GLU A 61 18.23 -7.30 -8.81
C GLU A 61 17.16 -7.49 -7.72
N GLN A 62 17.47 -8.29 -6.69
CA GLN A 62 16.57 -8.50 -5.56
C GLN A 62 16.29 -7.21 -4.77
N ALA A 63 17.27 -6.30 -4.68
CA ALA A 63 17.06 -5.01 -4.03
C ALA A 63 16.15 -4.06 -4.84
N ALA A 64 16.20 -4.17 -6.18
CA ALA A 64 15.37 -3.37 -7.09
C ALA A 64 13.92 -3.84 -7.09
N ILE A 65 13.68 -5.15 -7.15
CA ILE A 65 12.35 -5.76 -7.19
C ILE A 65 11.64 -5.63 -5.82
N PRO A 66 10.30 -5.47 -5.79
CA PRO A 66 9.54 -5.47 -4.55
C PRO A 66 9.66 -6.80 -3.79
N GLN A 67 10.23 -6.73 -2.58
CA GLN A 67 10.42 -7.89 -1.69
C GLN A 67 9.27 -8.07 -0.69
N ILE A 68 9.14 -9.29 -0.16
CA ILE A 68 8.11 -9.69 0.82
C ILE A 68 8.09 -8.73 2.02
N ASP A 69 9.27 -8.37 2.55
CA ASP A 69 9.37 -7.46 3.69
C ASP A 69 8.78 -6.08 3.40
N LYS A 70 9.01 -5.55 2.18
CA LYS A 70 8.42 -4.29 1.74
C LYS A 70 6.89 -4.40 1.67
N ILE A 71 6.37 -5.51 1.16
CA ILE A 71 4.91 -5.75 1.07
C ILE A 71 4.29 -5.80 2.48
N ILE A 72 4.89 -6.54 3.40
CA ILE A 72 4.41 -6.65 4.79
C ILE A 72 4.46 -5.29 5.47
N SER A 73 5.55 -4.54 5.29
CA SER A 73 5.71 -3.21 5.88
C SER A 73 4.64 -2.24 5.36
N ALA A 74 4.37 -2.24 4.05
CA ALA A 74 3.33 -1.43 3.43
C ALA A 74 1.93 -1.81 3.92
N ALA A 75 1.63 -3.12 4.01
CA ALA A 75 0.37 -3.60 4.58
C ALA A 75 0.19 -3.13 6.02
N ARG A 76 1.20 -3.29 6.88
CA ARG A 76 1.16 -2.83 8.28
C ARG A 76 1.00 -1.32 8.40
N ALA A 77 1.64 -0.54 7.53
CA ALA A 77 1.51 0.92 7.52
C ALA A 77 0.05 1.37 7.32
N THR A 78 -0.76 0.62 6.55
CA THR A 78 -2.19 0.94 6.38
C THR A 78 -3.03 0.73 7.65
N PHE A 79 -2.53 0.01 8.65
CA PHE A 79 -3.19 -0.20 9.94
C PHE A 79 -2.74 0.79 11.03
N ALA A 80 -1.61 1.47 10.84
CA ALA A 80 -0.95 2.26 11.89
C ALA A 80 -1.79 3.42 12.45
N ALA A 81 -2.64 4.06 11.62
CA ALA A 81 -3.52 5.15 12.07
C ALA A 81 -4.57 4.67 13.09
N ARG A 82 -5.11 3.47 12.88
CA ARG A 82 -6.10 2.85 13.78
C ARG A 82 -5.46 2.37 15.07
N ASP A 83 -4.23 1.86 15.02
CA ASP A 83 -3.50 1.44 16.21
C ASP A 83 -3.16 2.63 17.14
N LEU A 84 -3.01 3.85 16.60
CA LEU A 84 -2.80 5.07 17.41
C LEU A 84 -4.07 5.49 18.13
N GLU A 85 -5.23 5.42 17.47
CA GLU A 85 -6.53 5.71 18.09
C GLU A 85 -6.89 4.67 19.16
N GLU A 86 -6.66 3.39 18.91
CA GLU A 86 -6.89 2.31 19.89
C GLU A 86 -5.95 2.43 21.10
N ARG A 87 -4.67 2.82 20.90
CA ARG A 87 -3.71 3.10 21.99
C ARG A 87 -4.02 4.36 22.80
N ASN A 88 -4.61 5.38 22.18
CA ASN A 88 -4.94 6.65 22.83
C ASN A 88 -6.31 6.66 23.52
N ARG A 89 -7.10 5.59 23.41
CA ARG A 89 -8.37 5.46 24.13
C ARG A 89 -8.10 5.26 25.62
N LYS A 90 -8.12 6.36 26.39
CA LYS A 90 -8.05 6.32 27.87
C LYS A 90 -9.05 5.29 28.41
N PRO A 91 -8.67 4.45 29.39
CA PRO A 91 -9.62 3.59 30.07
C PRO A 91 -10.70 4.48 30.68
N ARG A 92 -11.98 4.19 30.37
CA ARG A 92 -13.10 4.82 31.07
C ARG A 92 -12.99 4.37 32.51
N HIS A 93 -12.49 5.26 33.37
CA HIS A 93 -12.59 5.10 34.81
C HIS A 93 -14.07 5.00 35.18
N GLU A 94 -14.46 3.82 35.66
CA GLU A 94 -15.61 3.63 36.55
C GLU A 94 -15.23 4.04 37.98
#